data_AF-A0A921RYZ3-F1
#
_entry.id   AF-A0A921RYZ3-F1
#
_cell.length_a   1.000
_cell.length_b   1.000
_cell.length_c   1.000
_cell.angle_alpha   90.00
_cell.angle_beta   90.00
_cell.angle_gamma   90.00
#
_symmetry.space_group_name_H-M   'P 1'
#
loop_
_entity.id
_entity.type
_entity.pdbx_description
1 polymer ?
#
loop_
_entity_poly.entity_id
_entity_poly.type
_entity_poly.pdbx_seq_one_letter_code
_entity_poly.pdbx_strand_id
1 'polypeptide(L)'
;MINEGDLIKLRYLQLVIKETLQLHALGPLLLPRECRESCQVMGYDVPKGTKVFVNVWAIARDRKLWHDAEQFKPKRFEDSSINFKGNDIEFTPFAAGRRICPGITLRLANLELALASLLYHFDWALSNGVKLEELDMAKAFRITLRKKSMLWIKDKPYNNDL
;
A
#
# COMPACT_ATOMS: atom_id res chain seq x y z
N MET A 1 -14.67 -21.16 -7.30
CA MET A 1 -15.02 -19.75 -7.12
C MET A 1 -14.58 -19.36 -5.73
N ILE A 2 -13.73 -18.34 -5.60
CA ILE A 2 -13.24 -17.87 -4.29
C ILE A 2 -14.36 -17.11 -3.58
N ASN A 3 -14.55 -17.37 -2.29
CA ASN A 3 -15.47 -16.62 -1.43
C ASN A 3 -14.74 -15.97 -0.24
N GLU A 4 -15.45 -15.16 0.54
CA GLU A 4 -14.89 -14.43 1.68
C GLU A 4 -14.26 -15.34 2.74
N GLY A 5 -14.82 -16.52 2.97
CA GLY A 5 -14.30 -17.49 3.94
C GLY A 5 -12.94 -18.08 3.54
N ASP A 6 -12.64 -18.12 2.24
CA ASP A 6 -11.35 -18.61 1.74
C ASP A 6 -10.23 -17.59 1.99
N LEU A 7 -10.54 -16.29 2.06
CA LEU A 7 -9.55 -15.22 2.23
C LEU A 7 -8.74 -15.36 3.52
N ILE A 8 -9.35 -15.92 4.58
CA ILE A 8 -8.69 -16.18 5.87
C ILE A 8 -7.50 -17.15 5.71
N LYS A 9 -7.57 -18.06 4.73
CA LYS A 9 -6.51 -19.04 4.46
C LYS A 9 -5.40 -18.45 3.58
N LEU A 10 -5.67 -17.38 2.83
CA LEU A 10 -4.73 -16.73 1.91
C LEU A 10 -3.79 -15.76 2.63
N ARG A 11 -3.10 -16.22 3.67
CA ARG A 11 -2.20 -15.38 4.49
C ARG A 11 -1.15 -14.65 3.66
N TYR A 12 -0.54 -15.34 2.70
CA TYR A 12 0.48 -14.72 1.84
C TYR A 12 -0.08 -13.58 0.98
N LEU A 13 -1.34 -13.66 0.54
CA LEU A 13 -2.02 -12.59 -0.19
C LEU A 13 -2.14 -11.32 0.67
N GLN A 14 -2.43 -11.47 1.96
CA GLN A 14 -2.49 -10.36 2.91
C GLN A 14 -1.11 -9.70 3.07
N LEU A 15 -0.04 -10.48 3.09
CA LEU A 15 1.34 -9.96 3.12
C LEU A 15 1.66 -9.17 1.84
N VAL A 16 1.26 -9.71 0.67
CA VAL A 16 1.41 -9.05 -0.65
C VAL A 16 0.67 -7.70 -0.66
N ILE A 17 -0.55 -7.65 -0.12
CA ILE A 17 -1.32 -6.40 -0.03
C ILE A 17 -0.63 -5.38 0.88
N LYS A 18 -0.14 -5.80 2.06
CA LYS A 18 0.61 -4.91 2.97
C LYS A 18 1.86 -4.35 2.29
N GLU A 19 2.67 -5.20 1.66
CA GLU A 19 3.88 -4.77 0.94
C GLU A 19 3.55 -3.84 -0.22
N THR A 20 2.47 -4.14 -0.96
CA THR A 20 1.99 -3.25 -2.02
C THR A 20 1.61 -1.88 -1.47
N LEU A 21 0.96 -1.81 -0.31
CA LEU A 21 0.58 -0.55 0.32
C LEU A 21 1.75 0.20 0.96
N GLN A 22 2.79 -0.50 1.41
CA GLN A 22 4.04 0.12 1.87
C GLN A 22 4.77 0.77 0.70
N LEU A 23 5.02 0.05 -0.39
CA LEU A 23 5.70 0.62 -1.55
C LEU A 23 4.81 1.61 -2.33
N HIS A 24 3.53 1.30 -2.51
CA HIS A 24 2.59 1.99 -3.39
C HIS A 24 1.34 2.48 -2.64
N ALA A 25 1.57 3.21 -1.54
CA ALA A 25 0.50 3.94 -0.85
C ALA A 25 -0.34 4.79 -1.81
N LEU A 26 -1.61 5.02 -1.47
CA LEU A 26 -2.56 5.73 -2.33
C LEU A 26 -2.09 7.14 -2.73
N GLY A 27 -1.35 7.84 -1.85
CA GLY A 27 -0.87 9.19 -2.06
C GLY A 27 0.51 9.37 -1.43
N PRO A 28 1.28 10.38 -1.86
CA PRO A 28 2.62 10.59 -1.32
C PRO A 28 2.61 11.23 0.07
N LEU A 29 1.59 12.05 0.32
CA LEU A 29 1.35 12.77 1.57
C LEU A 29 -0.01 12.35 2.12
N LEU A 30 -0.17 12.35 3.44
CA LEU A 30 -1.50 12.30 4.05
C LEU A 30 -2.27 13.59 3.77
N LEU A 31 -3.59 13.53 3.95
CA LEU A 31 -4.44 14.72 3.85
C LEU A 31 -3.95 15.82 4.80
N PRO A 32 -3.90 17.09 4.35
CA PRO A 32 -3.41 18.19 5.16
C PRO A 32 -4.14 18.28 6.50
N ARG A 33 -3.40 18.60 7.56
CA ARG A 33 -3.95 18.99 8.86
C ARG A 33 -3.65 20.46 9.11
N GLU A 34 -4.45 21.09 9.96
CA GLU A 34 -4.21 22.43 10.43
C GLU A 34 -4.09 22.41 11.96
N CYS A 35 -3.05 23.05 12.49
CA CYS A 35 -2.85 23.19 13.93
C CYS A 35 -3.95 24.07 14.52
N ARG A 36 -4.75 23.52 15.44
CA ARG A 36 -5.89 24.22 16.06
C ARG A 36 -5.46 25.21 17.16
N GLU A 37 -4.27 24.99 17.69
CA GLU A 37 -3.61 25.76 18.73
C GLU A 37 -2.09 25.74 18.46
N SER A 38 -1.38 26.72 19.01
CA SER A 38 0.09 26.71 18.93
C SER A 38 0.63 25.58 19.80
N CYS A 39 1.56 24.80 19.26
CA CYS A 39 2.14 23.66 19.95
C CYS A 39 3.63 23.53 19.63
N GLN A 40 4.32 22.60 20.29
CA GLN A 40 5.69 22.24 19.95
C GLN A 40 5.77 20.86 19.34
N VAL A 41 6.57 20.72 18.28
CA VAL A 41 6.87 19.44 17.64
C VAL A 41 8.39 19.29 17.57
N MET A 42 8.94 18.27 18.22
CA MET A 42 10.39 18.03 18.27
C MET A 42 11.19 19.26 18.76
N GLY A 43 10.62 20.05 19.67
CA GLY A 43 11.23 21.28 20.19
C GLY A 43 11.05 22.53 19.33
N TYR A 44 10.36 22.44 18.18
CA TYR A 44 10.05 23.58 17.32
C TYR A 44 8.65 24.12 17.60
N ASP A 45 8.51 25.45 17.70
CA ASP A 45 7.21 26.11 17.82
C ASP A 45 6.45 26.04 16.48
N VAL A 46 5.22 25.52 16.55
CA VAL A 46 4.29 25.41 15.43
C VAL A 46 3.06 26.28 15.75
N PRO A 47 2.92 27.45 15.11
CA PRO A 47 1.79 28.34 15.36
C PRO A 47 0.44 27.73 14.99
N LYS A 48 -0.63 28.16 15.67
CA LYS A 48 -2.01 27.93 15.25
C LYS A 48 -2.21 28.35 13.78
N GLY A 49 -2.97 27.57 13.02
CA GLY A 49 -3.24 27.80 11.60
C GLY A 49 -2.17 27.22 10.66
N THR A 50 -1.06 26.69 11.19
CA THR A 50 -0.04 26.02 10.36
C THR A 50 -0.61 24.77 9.70
N LYS A 51 -0.39 24.64 8.39
CA LYS A 51 -0.73 23.42 7.64
C LYS A 51 0.39 22.40 7.74
N VAL A 52 0.05 21.19 8.15
CA VAL A 52 0.98 20.08 8.36
C VAL A 52 0.69 18.97 7.33
N PHE A 53 1.75 18.50 6.70
CA PHE A 53 1.74 17.36 5.78
C PHE A 53 2.62 16.25 6.34
N VAL A 54 2.12 15.02 6.33
CA VAL A 54 2.90 13.83 6.69
C VAL A 54 3.34 13.14 5.41
N ASN A 55 4.65 13.04 5.20
CA ASN A 55 5.24 12.43 4.01
C ASN A 55 5.36 10.90 4.16
N VAL A 56 4.24 10.21 3.98
CA VAL A 56 4.17 8.74 4.09
C VAL A 56 4.99 8.04 3.02
N TRP A 57 5.18 8.64 1.84
CA TRP A 57 6.03 8.06 0.80
C TRP A 57 7.50 7.96 1.24
N ALA A 58 8.00 9.00 1.92
CA ALA A 58 9.35 9.02 2.46
C ALA A 58 9.49 8.08 3.66
N ILE A 59 8.53 8.09 4.61
CA ILE A 59 8.52 7.21 5.78
C ILE A 59 8.55 5.73 5.36
N ALA A 60 7.73 5.36 4.38
CA ALA A 60 7.70 4.00 3.86
C ALA A 60 9.02 3.57 3.21
N ARG A 61 9.89 4.51 2.81
CA ARG A 61 11.20 4.24 2.18
C ARG A 61 12.39 4.52 3.10
N ASP A 62 12.13 4.87 4.36
CA ASP A 62 13.21 5.17 5.30
C ASP A 62 13.94 3.88 5.65
N ARG A 63 15.24 3.81 5.29
CA ARG A 63 16.11 2.67 5.56
C ARG A 63 16.34 2.42 7.05
N LYS A 64 16.06 3.41 7.92
CA LYS A 64 16.09 3.24 9.38
C LYS A 64 14.88 2.46 9.90
N LEU A 65 13.76 2.51 9.18
CA LEU A 65 12.50 1.83 9.53
C LEU A 65 12.33 0.51 8.76
N TRP A 66 12.82 0.46 7.51
CA TRP A 66 12.62 -0.65 6.59
C TRP A 66 13.94 -1.17 6.02
N HIS A 67 14.30 -2.42 6.35
CA HIS A 67 15.40 -3.13 5.67
C HIS A 67 15.04 -3.40 4.21
N ASP A 68 15.93 -3.14 3.26
CA ASP A 68 15.65 -3.20 1.82
C ASP A 68 14.36 -2.45 1.45
N ALA A 69 14.20 -1.20 1.90
CA ALA A 69 12.94 -0.44 1.85
C ALA A 69 12.32 -0.29 0.45
N GLU A 70 13.12 -0.44 -0.61
CA GLU A 70 12.69 -0.33 -2.01
C GLU A 70 12.37 -1.69 -2.65
N GLN A 71 12.73 -2.80 -2.02
CA GLN A 71 12.45 -4.14 -2.53
C GLN A 71 11.06 -4.60 -2.10
N PHE A 72 10.33 -5.20 -3.05
CA PHE A 72 9.05 -5.87 -2.79
C PHE A 72 9.28 -7.22 -2.11
N LYS A 73 9.12 -7.28 -0.79
CA LYS A 73 9.39 -8.44 0.06
C LYS A 73 8.23 -8.69 1.04
N PRO A 74 7.11 -9.29 0.61
CA PRO A 74 5.94 -9.57 1.45
C PRO A 74 6.24 -10.25 2.79
N LYS A 75 7.22 -11.16 2.80
CA LYS A 75 7.65 -11.89 3.99
C LYS A 75 8.08 -11.00 5.17
N ARG A 76 8.41 -9.72 4.95
CA ARG A 76 8.68 -8.79 6.06
C ARG A 76 7.49 -8.60 7.01
N PHE A 77 6.29 -8.95 6.56
CA PHE A 77 5.07 -8.87 7.36
C PHE A 77 4.63 -10.21 7.97
N GLU A 78 5.32 -11.33 7.71
CA GLU A 78 4.88 -12.69 8.08
C GLU A 78 4.74 -12.87 9.60
N ASP A 79 5.69 -12.34 10.38
CA ASP A 79 5.69 -12.35 11.85
C ASP A 79 5.56 -10.94 12.45
N SER A 80 5.03 -10.00 11.68
CA SER A 80 4.90 -8.60 12.10
C SER A 80 3.55 -8.34 12.78
N SER A 81 3.55 -7.62 13.90
CA SER A 81 2.34 -7.10 14.54
C SER A 81 1.71 -5.92 13.78
N ILE A 82 2.39 -5.39 12.76
CA ILE A 82 1.96 -4.22 11.99
C ILE A 82 0.60 -4.49 11.36
N ASN A 83 -0.33 -3.56 11.57
CA ASN A 83 -1.69 -3.68 11.09
C ASN A 83 -2.25 -2.32 10.62
N PHE A 84 -3.47 -2.33 10.07
CA PHE A 84 -4.08 -1.14 9.49
C PHE A 84 -4.77 -0.21 10.51
N LYS A 85 -4.59 -0.43 11.83
CA LYS A 85 -5.22 0.39 12.88
C LYS A 85 -4.54 1.76 13.06
N GLY A 86 -3.40 1.98 12.40
CA GLY A 86 -2.69 3.27 12.42
C GLY A 86 -1.89 3.52 13.71
N ASN A 87 -1.48 2.45 14.40
CA ASN A 87 -0.60 2.56 15.56
C ASN A 87 0.89 2.50 15.17
N ASP A 88 1.19 1.90 14.02
CA ASP A 88 2.54 1.71 13.50
C ASP A 88 2.87 2.88 12.55
N ILE A 89 3.65 3.86 13.00
CA ILE A 89 3.90 5.11 12.27
C ILE A 89 4.67 4.89 10.97
N GLU A 90 5.50 3.84 10.93
CA GLU A 90 6.23 3.40 9.76
C GLU A 90 5.30 2.89 8.65
N PHE A 91 4.08 2.47 9.00
CA PHE A 91 3.09 1.88 8.10
C PHE A 91 1.70 2.50 8.29
N THR A 92 1.49 3.68 7.71
CA THR A 92 0.19 4.39 7.75
C THR A 92 -0.43 4.61 6.36
N PRO A 93 -0.69 3.55 5.55
CA PRO A 93 -1.29 3.71 4.22
C PRO A 93 -2.73 4.25 4.26
N PHE A 94 -3.35 4.23 5.44
CA PHE A 94 -4.70 4.74 5.71
C PHE A 94 -4.75 5.90 6.70
N ALA A 95 -3.61 6.56 6.93
CA ALA A 95 -3.40 7.51 8.02
C ALA A 95 -3.57 6.86 9.41
N ALA A 96 -3.72 7.69 10.45
CA ALA A 96 -3.83 7.29 11.84
C ALA A 96 -4.75 8.23 12.64
N GLY A 97 -5.12 7.83 13.85
CA GLY A 97 -5.87 8.65 14.81
C GLY A 97 -7.31 8.96 14.41
N ARG A 98 -7.88 10.06 14.94
CA ARG A 98 -9.31 10.45 14.79
C ARG A 98 -9.82 10.60 13.36
N ARG A 99 -8.91 10.65 12.39
CA ARG A 99 -9.21 10.91 10.97
C ARG A 99 -8.51 9.88 10.09
N ILE A 100 -8.29 8.69 10.65
CA ILE A 100 -7.97 7.47 9.92
C ILE A 100 -9.09 7.17 8.91
N CYS A 101 -8.74 6.52 7.80
CA CYS A 101 -9.70 6.19 6.76
C CYS A 101 -10.87 5.36 7.32
N PRO A 102 -12.13 5.81 7.22
CA PRO A 102 -13.27 5.02 7.70
C PRO A 102 -13.58 3.82 6.78
N GLY A 103 -13.05 3.82 5.54
CA GLY A 103 -13.27 2.79 4.54
C GLY A 103 -12.25 1.64 4.55
N ILE A 104 -11.45 1.47 5.60
CA ILE A 104 -10.41 0.42 5.66
C ILE A 104 -11.03 -0.95 5.43
N THR A 105 -12.04 -1.33 6.22
CA THR A 105 -12.67 -2.65 6.17
C THR A 105 -13.26 -2.93 4.79
N LEU A 106 -14.02 -1.97 4.24
CA LEU A 106 -14.61 -2.09 2.90
C LEU A 106 -13.55 -2.25 1.81
N ARG A 107 -12.47 -1.47 1.89
CA ARG A 107 -11.39 -1.57 0.90
C ARG A 107 -10.67 -2.89 0.98
N LEU A 108 -10.34 -3.38 2.19
CA LEU A 108 -9.63 -4.65 2.35
C LEU A 108 -10.46 -5.81 1.84
N ALA A 109 -11.76 -5.88 2.19
CA ALA A 109 -12.66 -6.92 1.69
C ALA A 109 -12.71 -6.94 0.15
N ASN A 110 -12.93 -5.77 -0.47
CA ASN A 110 -12.98 -5.68 -1.93
C ASN A 110 -11.64 -5.99 -2.60
N LEU A 111 -10.52 -5.52 -2.02
CA LEU A 111 -9.18 -5.72 -2.57
C LEU A 111 -8.77 -7.19 -2.50
N GLU A 112 -8.97 -7.83 -1.34
CA GLU A 112 -8.64 -9.24 -1.13
C GLU A 112 -9.46 -10.13 -2.04
N LEU A 113 -10.79 -9.95 -2.08
CA LEU A 113 -11.67 -10.76 -2.91
C LEU A 113 -11.38 -10.60 -4.40
N ALA A 114 -11.25 -9.36 -4.88
CA ALA A 114 -10.98 -9.11 -6.29
C ALA A 114 -9.61 -9.66 -6.70
N LEU A 115 -8.56 -9.43 -5.90
CA LEU A 115 -7.22 -9.90 -6.22
C LEU A 115 -7.14 -11.43 -6.15
N ALA A 116 -7.73 -12.06 -5.13
CA ALA A 116 -7.78 -13.51 -5.03
C ALA A 116 -8.52 -14.13 -6.22
N SER A 117 -9.65 -13.54 -6.62
CA SER A 117 -10.42 -14.02 -7.77
C SER A 117 -9.63 -13.90 -9.08
N LEU A 118 -8.96 -12.77 -9.30
CA LEU A 118 -8.13 -12.56 -10.49
C LEU A 118 -6.93 -13.52 -10.55
N LEU A 119 -6.26 -13.76 -9.42
CA LEU A 119 -5.11 -14.67 -9.35
C LEU A 119 -5.50 -16.15 -9.38
N TYR A 120 -6.70 -16.50 -8.92
CA TYR A 120 -7.20 -17.87 -8.97
C TYR A 120 -7.61 -18.30 -10.38
N HIS A 121 -8.11 -17.36 -11.18
CA HIS A 121 -8.66 -17.67 -12.50
C HIS A 121 -7.69 -17.45 -13.65
N PHE A 122 -6.61 -16.67 -13.45
CA PHE A 122 -5.73 -16.26 -14.53
C PHE A 122 -4.26 -16.30 -14.15
N ASP A 123 -3.45 -16.82 -15.06
CA ASP A 123 -2.01 -16.58 -15.11
C ASP A 123 -1.73 -15.26 -15.83
N TRP A 124 -0.93 -14.41 -15.18
CA TRP A 124 -0.63 -13.07 -15.67
C TRP A 124 0.78 -13.01 -16.24
N ALA A 125 0.92 -12.47 -17.45
CA ALA A 125 2.20 -12.23 -18.09
C ALA A 125 2.27 -10.81 -18.65
N LEU A 126 3.48 -10.26 -18.78
CA LEU A 126 3.68 -8.98 -19.46
C LEU A 126 3.37 -9.12 -20.96
N SER A 127 2.70 -8.12 -21.52
CA SER A 127 2.47 -8.04 -22.96
C SER A 127 3.79 -7.83 -23.71
N ASN A 128 3.83 -8.31 -24.96
CA ASN A 128 4.86 -7.96 -25.95
C ASN A 128 6.30 -8.38 -25.61
N GLY A 129 6.50 -9.37 -24.73
CA GLY A 129 7.83 -9.90 -24.43
C GLY A 129 8.74 -8.95 -23.65
N VAL A 130 8.17 -7.87 -23.07
CA VAL A 130 8.88 -6.95 -22.18
C VAL A 130 9.35 -7.72 -20.95
N LYS A 131 10.62 -7.57 -20.59
CA LYS A 131 11.15 -8.19 -19.39
C LYS A 131 10.76 -7.40 -18.14
N LEU A 132 10.70 -8.07 -16.98
CA LEU A 132 10.30 -7.44 -15.74
C LEU A 132 11.23 -6.28 -15.34
N GLU A 133 12.53 -6.41 -15.64
CA GLU A 133 13.55 -5.42 -15.31
C GLU A 133 13.42 -4.14 -16.15
N GLU A 134 12.77 -4.23 -17.31
CA GLU A 134 12.54 -3.10 -18.21
C GLU A 134 11.26 -2.33 -17.87
N LEU A 135 10.48 -2.82 -16.89
CA LEU A 135 9.22 -2.19 -16.51
C LEU A 135 9.46 -0.89 -15.73
N ASP A 136 9.12 0.23 -16.34
CA ASP A 136 9.16 1.54 -15.68
C ASP A 136 8.16 1.62 -14.53
N MET A 137 8.62 1.54 -13.27
CA MET A 137 7.77 1.66 -12.09
C MET A 137 7.62 3.10 -11.57
N ALA A 138 8.01 4.11 -12.37
CA ALA A 138 7.88 5.51 -12.00
C ALA A 138 6.43 5.89 -11.71
N LYS A 139 6.27 6.82 -10.76
CA LYS A 139 4.98 7.29 -10.27
C LYS A 139 4.73 8.73 -10.71
N ALA A 140 3.50 9.02 -11.11
CA ALA A 140 3.02 10.38 -11.20
C ALA A 140 2.60 10.86 -9.80
N PHE A 141 3.30 11.86 -9.26
CA PHE A 141 2.99 12.47 -7.97
C PHE A 141 1.86 13.48 -8.12
N ARG A 142 0.65 13.04 -7.78
CA ARG A 142 -0.55 13.89 -7.68
C ARG A 142 -1.15 13.69 -6.28
N ILE A 143 -2.41 14.08 -6.09
CA ILE A 143 -3.16 13.74 -4.86
C ILE A 143 -3.14 12.23 -4.62
N THR A 144 -3.22 11.44 -5.69
CA THR A 144 -2.98 9.99 -5.66
C THR A 144 -1.69 9.64 -6.41
N LEU A 145 -0.95 8.65 -5.91
CA LEU A 145 0.15 8.02 -6.63
C LEU A 145 -0.41 7.06 -7.65
N ARG A 146 0.01 7.21 -8.90
CA ARG A 146 -0.34 6.30 -10.00
C ARG A 146 0.92 5.96 -10.78
N LYS A 147 0.97 4.76 -11.35
CA LYS A 147 2.03 4.42 -12.32
C LYS A 147 1.97 5.42 -13.48
N LYS A 148 3.12 5.97 -13.86
CA LYS A 148 3.24 7.03 -14.87
C LYS A 148 2.89 6.50 -16.27
N SER A 149 3.33 5.29 -16.57
CA SER A 149 3.10 4.57 -17.83
C SER A 149 2.00 3.50 -17.66
N MET A 150 1.27 3.20 -18.74
CA MET A 150 0.30 2.11 -18.73
C MET A 150 1.00 0.76 -18.49
N LEU A 151 0.35 -0.13 -17.75
CA LEU A 151 0.78 -1.51 -17.57
C LEU A 151 -0.02 -2.40 -18.51
N TRP A 152 0.64 -2.97 -19.51
CA TRP A 152 0.02 -3.89 -20.46
C TRP A 152 0.32 -5.32 -20.04
N ILE A 153 -0.72 -6.06 -19.71
CA ILE A 153 -0.66 -7.47 -19.28
C ILE A 153 -1.52 -8.33 -20.19
N LYS A 154 -1.15 -9.59 -20.30
CA LYS A 154 -1.97 -10.66 -20.89
C LYS A 154 -2.33 -11.63 -19.79
N ASP A 155 -3.60 -11.99 -19.74
CA ASP A 155 -4.11 -13.08 -18.93
C ASP A 155 -4.24 -14.34 -19.79
N LYS A 156 -4.04 -15.49 -19.15
CA LYS A 156 -4.43 -16.80 -19.67
C LYS A 156 -5.25 -17.49 -18.59
N PRO A 157 -6.37 -18.15 -18.92
CA PRO A 157 -7.10 -18.95 -17.93
C PRO A 157 -6.14 -19.89 -17.22
N TYR A 158 -6.13 -19.84 -15.89
CA TYR A 158 -5.34 -20.73 -15.07
C TYR A 158 -5.92 -22.14 -15.22
N ASN A 159 -5.19 -23.04 -15.88
CA ASN A 159 -5.67 -24.38 -16.14
C ASN A 159 -5.38 -25.26 -14.93
N ASN A 160 -6.41 -25.57 -14.16
CA ASN A 160 -6.32 -26.38 -12.95
C ASN A 160 -6.40 -27.89 -13.23
N ASP A 161 -6.20 -28.28 -14.50
CA ASP A 161 -6.20 -29.68 -14.94
C ASP A 161 -4.91 -30.38 -14.47
N LEU A 162 -4.96 -30.85 -13.23
CA LEU A 162 -4.22 -32.00 -12.70
C LEU A 162 -5.20 -33.15 -12.49
#